data_AF-A0A833HDY1-F1
#
_entry.id   AF-A0A833HDY1-F1
#
_cell.length_a   1.000
_cell.length_b   1.000
_cell.length_c   1.000
_cell.angle_alpha   90.00
_cell.angle_beta   90.00
_cell.angle_gamma   90.00
#
_symmetry.space_group_name_H-M   'P 1'
#
loop_
_entity.id
_entity.type
_entity.pdbx_description
1 polymer ?
#
loop_
_entity_poly.entity_id
_entity_poly.type
_entity_poly.pdbx_seq_one_letter_code
_entity_poly.pdbx_strand_id
1 'polypeptide(L)'
;MGEASRFSSQLPALAARGSDDLWREFLDAHAPLVLQVVHLFERDADEIEDCFLFVCERLRRDDLRRIRKFRAEGTASFATWLRAVVRRLCLDWRRHRDGRFRLPRSVARLPPLEREVFRQLQLCRLLR
;
A
#
# COMPACT_ATOMS: atom_id res chain seq x y z
N MET A 1 4.47 2.31 19.47
CA MET A 1 4.96 3.60 18.92
C MET A 1 6.50 3.71 18.92
N GLY A 2 7.24 2.94 19.73
CA GLY A 2 8.71 3.01 19.80
C GLY A 2 9.49 2.42 18.62
N GLU A 3 9.00 1.34 17.99
CA GLU A 3 9.73 0.65 16.91
C GLU A 3 9.80 1.45 15.61
N ALA A 4 8.74 2.18 15.26
CA ALA A 4 8.71 3.02 14.07
C ALA A 4 9.71 4.18 14.15
N SER A 5 9.87 4.78 15.33
CA SER A 5 10.87 5.83 15.56
C SER A 5 12.29 5.27 15.51
N ARG A 6 12.49 4.04 16.01
CA ARG A 6 13.77 3.33 15.95
C ARG A 6 14.18 2.97 14.51
N PHE A 7 13.25 2.45 13.71
CA PHE A 7 13.52 2.15 12.30
C PHE A 7 13.91 3.41 11.52
N SER A 8 13.19 4.52 11.73
CA SER A 8 13.50 5.78 11.03
C SER A 8 14.88 6.34 11.37
N SER A 9 15.34 6.22 12.62
CA SER A 9 16.66 6.73 13.01
C SER A 9 17.79 5.82 12.53
N GLN A 10 17.54 4.52 12.36
CA GLN A 10 18.54 3.56 11.87
C GLN A 10 18.59 3.45 10.34
N LEU A 11 17.62 4.04 9.62
CA LEU A 11 17.49 3.91 8.17
C LEU A 11 18.76 4.29 7.39
N PRO A 12 19.50 5.38 7.70
CA PRO A 12 20.76 5.69 7.01
C PRO A 12 21.85 4.63 7.24
N ALA A 13 21.97 4.13 8.48
CA ALA A 13 22.97 3.13 8.85
C ALA A 13 22.66 1.77 8.20
N LEU A 14 21.39 1.37 8.18
CA LEU A 14 20.93 0.16 7.51
C LEU A 14 21.10 0.25 5.99
N ALA A 15 20.81 1.42 5.39
CA ALA A 15 21.02 1.65 3.97
C ALA A 15 22.50 1.51 3.56
N ALA A 16 23.45 1.86 4.45
CA ALA A 16 24.88 1.69 4.22
C ALA A 16 25.34 0.23 4.32
N ARG A 17 24.66 -0.61 5.11
CA ARG A 17 24.95 -2.05 5.25
C ARG A 17 24.50 -2.88 4.05
N GLY A 18 23.58 -2.36 3.24
CA GLY A 18 23.07 -2.99 2.03
C GLY A 18 21.57 -3.25 2.09
N SER A 19 20.99 -3.51 0.91
CA SER A 19 19.54 -3.58 0.75
C SER A 19 18.91 -4.82 1.35
N ASP A 20 19.60 -5.96 1.39
CA ASP A 20 19.03 -7.17 2.00
C ASP A 20 18.89 -7.04 3.52
N ASP A 21 19.87 -6.43 4.19
CA ASP A 21 19.81 -6.17 5.63
C ASP A 21 18.73 -5.14 5.96
N LEU A 22 18.66 -4.04 5.20
CA LEU A 22 17.59 -3.05 5.35
C LEU A 22 16.20 -3.67 5.14
N TRP A 23 16.06 -4.57 4.17
CA TRP A 23 14.79 -5.25 3.88
C TRP A 23 14.38 -6.20 4.99
N ARG A 24 15.32 -6.99 5.53
CA ARG A 24 15.05 -7.91 6.64
C ARG A 24 14.57 -7.14 7.87
N GLU A 25 15.29 -6.10 8.26
CA GLU A 25 14.94 -5.30 9.43
C GLU A 25 13.61 -4.57 9.26
N PHE A 26 13.30 -4.14 8.02
CA PHE A 26 12.00 -3.56 7.69
C PHE A 26 10.87 -4.58 7.86
N LEU A 27 11.02 -5.79 7.33
CA LEU A 27 9.99 -6.82 7.41
C LEU A 27 9.75 -7.23 8.87
N ASP A 28 10.80 -7.45 9.64
CA ASP A 28 10.68 -7.84 11.05
C ASP A 28 9.91 -6.79 11.86
N ALA A 29 10.16 -5.50 11.62
CA ALA A 29 9.50 -4.42 12.34
C ALA A 29 8.11 -4.03 11.80
N HIS A 30 7.83 -4.28 10.51
CA HIS A 30 6.68 -3.66 9.84
C HIS A 30 5.77 -4.62 9.06
N ALA A 31 6.10 -5.90 8.92
CA ALA A 31 5.20 -6.88 8.29
C ALA A 31 3.80 -6.92 8.94
N PRO A 32 3.64 -6.88 10.29
CA PRO A 32 2.31 -6.83 10.90
C PRO A 32 1.49 -5.60 10.49
N LEU A 33 2.14 -4.44 10.33
CA LEU A 33 1.47 -3.22 9.88
C LEU A 33 1.04 -3.33 8.42
N VAL A 34 1.91 -3.89 7.56
CA VAL A 34 1.59 -4.12 6.15
C VAL A 34 0.39 -5.06 6.04
N LEU A 35 0.42 -6.21 6.73
CA LEU A 35 -0.70 -7.17 6.77
C LEU A 35 -1.99 -6.53 7.31
N GLN A 36 -1.90 -5.75 8.39
CA GLN A 36 -3.06 -5.03 8.93
C GLN A 36 -3.72 -4.15 7.87
N VAL A 37 -2.94 -3.46 7.03
CA VAL A 37 -3.48 -2.63 5.95
C VAL A 37 -4.04 -3.49 4.82
N VAL A 38 -3.38 -4.60 4.45
CA VAL A 38 -3.87 -5.53 3.42
C VAL A 38 -5.25 -6.10 3.79
N HIS A 39 -5.48 -6.47 5.06
CA HIS A 39 -6.78 -6.93 5.57
C HIS A 39 -7.91 -5.89 5.48
N LEU A 40 -7.59 -4.59 5.30
CA LEU A 40 -8.62 -3.58 5.04
C LEU A 40 -9.17 -3.68 3.61
N PHE A 41 -8.38 -4.24 2.70
CA PHE A 41 -8.73 -4.38 1.28
C PHE A 41 -9.22 -5.80 0.99
N GLU A 42 -8.46 -6.83 1.28
CA GLU A 42 -8.84 -8.20 0.91
C GLU A 42 -9.39 -8.96 2.11
N ARG A 43 -10.36 -9.85 1.85
CA ARG A 43 -11.02 -10.68 2.87
C ARG A 43 -10.81 -12.17 2.66
N ASP A 44 -10.52 -12.56 1.43
CA ASP A 44 -10.20 -13.93 1.07
C ASP A 44 -8.72 -14.21 1.41
N ALA A 45 -8.45 -15.40 1.96
CA ALA A 45 -7.13 -15.73 2.48
C ALA A 45 -6.06 -15.73 1.38
N ASP A 46 -6.38 -16.31 0.22
CA ASP A 46 -5.46 -16.40 -0.92
C ASP A 46 -5.18 -14.98 -1.46
N GLU A 47 -6.22 -14.15 -1.57
CA GLU A 47 -6.09 -12.76 -2.02
C GLU A 47 -5.30 -11.88 -1.04
N ILE A 48 -5.37 -12.17 0.28
CA ILE A 48 -4.57 -11.49 1.29
C ILE A 48 -3.09 -11.83 1.09
N GLU A 49 -2.76 -13.11 0.90
CA GLU A 49 -1.39 -13.56 0.69
C GLU A 49 -0.81 -12.97 -0.60
N ASP A 50 -1.54 -13.03 -1.71
CA ASP A 50 -1.13 -12.47 -2.99
C ASP A 50 -0.94 -10.95 -2.93
N CYS A 51 -1.88 -10.24 -2.29
CA CYS A 51 -1.78 -8.80 -2.10
C CYS A 51 -0.58 -8.43 -1.23
N PHE A 52 -0.33 -9.19 -0.16
CA PHE A 52 0.83 -8.97 0.71
C PHE A 52 2.15 -9.18 -0.05
N LEU A 53 2.27 -10.28 -0.81
CA LEU A 53 3.44 -10.56 -1.65
C LEU A 53 3.66 -9.46 -2.69
N PHE A 54 2.60 -9.02 -3.37
CA PHE A 54 2.66 -7.90 -4.31
C PHE A 54 3.16 -6.61 -3.65
N VAL A 55 2.63 -6.27 -2.47
CA VAL A 55 3.09 -5.10 -1.71
C VAL A 55 4.57 -5.22 -1.36
N CYS A 56 5.00 -6.39 -0.88
CA CYS A 56 6.40 -6.65 -0.54
C CYS A 56 7.32 -6.51 -1.76
N GLU A 57 6.96 -7.07 -2.91
CA GLU A 57 7.70 -6.93 -4.16
C GLU A 57 7.84 -5.45 -4.55
N ARG A 58 6.73 -4.69 -4.48
CA ARG A 58 6.71 -3.26 -4.85
C ARG A 58 7.49 -2.37 -3.88
N LEU A 59 7.59 -2.75 -2.61
CA LEU A 59 8.41 -2.06 -1.61
C LEU A 59 9.90 -2.36 -1.80
N ARG A 60 10.24 -3.61 -2.17
CA ARG A 60 11.62 -4.06 -2.40
C ARG A 60 12.21 -3.55 -3.72
N ARG A 61 11.37 -3.30 -4.72
CA ARG A 61 11.77 -2.88 -6.06
C ARG A 61 12.67 -1.64 -6.09
N ASP A 62 13.51 -1.57 -7.13
CA ASP A 62 14.45 -0.48 -7.39
C ASP A 62 15.34 -0.20 -6.18
N ASP A 63 15.90 -1.25 -5.60
CA ASP A 63 16.78 -1.13 -4.43
C ASP A 63 16.08 -0.43 -3.24
N LEU A 64 14.88 -0.88 -2.87
CA LEU A 64 14.09 -0.28 -1.77
C LEU A 64 13.88 1.24 -1.93
N ARG A 65 13.85 1.76 -3.15
CA ARG A 65 13.73 3.20 -3.45
C ARG A 65 12.58 3.88 -2.72
N ARG A 66 11.46 3.17 -2.53
CA ARG A 66 10.29 3.70 -1.82
C ARG A 66 10.59 3.93 -0.34
N ILE A 67 11.22 2.95 0.32
CA ILE A 67 11.59 3.03 1.74
C ILE A 67 12.64 4.12 1.94
N ARG A 68 13.65 4.17 1.06
CA ARG A 68 14.71 5.20 1.07
C ARG A 68 14.20 6.62 0.82
N LYS A 69 13.01 6.79 0.22
CA LYS A 69 12.40 8.10 -0.03
C LYS A 69 11.78 8.71 1.24
N PHE A 70 11.61 7.93 2.31
CA PHE A 70 11.11 8.48 3.56
C PHE A 70 12.07 9.54 4.10
N ARG A 71 11.52 10.68 4.50
CA ARG A 71 12.23 11.81 5.09
C ARG A 71 11.71 12.01 6.51
N ALA A 72 12.60 11.89 7.49
CA ALA A 72 12.25 11.97 8.90
C ALA A 72 11.91 13.40 9.35
N GLU A 73 12.23 14.40 8.53
CA GLU A 73 11.98 15.83 8.80
C GLU A 73 10.50 16.23 8.62
N GLY A 74 9.62 15.30 8.24
CA GLY A 74 8.19 15.53 8.12
C GLY A 74 7.41 15.40 9.44
N THR A 75 6.15 15.82 9.44
CA THR A 75 5.25 15.72 10.61
C THR A 75 4.70 14.31 10.87
N ALA A 76 4.85 13.38 9.91
CA ALA A 76 4.30 12.04 9.99
C ALA A 76 5.36 11.01 10.41
N SER A 77 5.00 10.14 11.36
CA SER A 77 5.84 8.98 11.71
C SER A 77 6.06 8.06 10.51
N PHE A 78 7.15 7.27 10.54
CA PHE A 78 7.41 6.26 9.51
C PHE A 78 6.22 5.30 9.33
N ALA A 79 5.61 4.85 10.42
CA ALA A 79 4.43 3.98 10.38
C ALA A 79 3.23 4.65 9.69
N THR A 80 2.98 5.94 9.96
CA THR A 80 1.91 6.71 9.32
C THR A 80 2.15 6.84 7.82
N TRP A 81 3.37 7.18 7.43
CA TRP A 81 3.77 7.25 6.03
C TRP A 81 3.65 5.87 5.34
N LEU A 82 4.12 4.81 6.00
CA LEU A 82 4.09 3.45 5.48
C LEU A 82 2.65 2.99 5.26
N ARG A 83 1.73 3.24 6.19
CA ARG A 83 0.30 2.95 6.01
C ARG A 83 -0.24 3.61 4.74
N ALA A 84 0.10 4.86 4.48
CA ALA A 84 -0.33 5.57 3.26
C ALA A 84 0.28 4.97 1.98
N VAL A 85 1.55 4.52 2.03
CA VAL A 85 2.21 3.86 0.90
C VAL A 85 1.59 2.49 0.62
N VAL A 86 1.46 1.64 1.65
CA VAL A 86 0.85 0.30 1.53
C VAL A 86 -0.57 0.40 1.02
N ARG A 87 -1.38 1.34 1.57
CA ARG A 87 -2.74 1.58 1.10
C ARG A 87 -2.80 1.88 -0.40
N ARG A 88 -1.87 2.70 -0.92
CA ARG A 88 -1.78 2.98 -2.36
C ARG A 88 -1.39 1.74 -3.17
N LEU A 89 -0.50 0.90 -2.64
CA LEU A 89 -0.11 -0.36 -3.29
C LEU A 89 -1.25 -1.39 -3.31
N CYS A 90 -2.06 -1.50 -2.25
CA CYS A 90 -3.27 -2.34 -2.27
C CYS A 90 -4.27 -1.88 -3.33
N LEU A 91 -4.43 -0.55 -3.53
CA LEU A 91 -5.23 -0.02 -4.63
C LEU A 91 -4.65 -0.36 -6.00
N ASP A 92 -3.32 -0.32 -6.13
CA ASP A 92 -2.63 -0.69 -7.36
C ASP A 92 -2.76 -2.20 -7.65
N TRP A 93 -2.73 -3.05 -6.62
CA TRP A 93 -3.02 -4.49 -6.73
C TRP A 93 -4.41 -4.74 -7.31
N ARG A 94 -5.45 -4.15 -6.72
CA ARG A 94 -6.82 -4.27 -7.25
C ARG A 94 -6.93 -3.79 -8.69
N ARG A 95 -6.26 -2.68 -9.04
CA ARG A 95 -6.22 -2.18 -10.43
C ARG A 95 -5.49 -3.14 -11.38
N HIS A 96 -4.52 -3.91 -10.88
CA HIS A 96 -3.79 -4.90 -11.66
C HIS A 96 -4.64 -6.16 -11.87
N ARG A 97 -5.27 -6.68 -10.82
CA ARG A 97 -6.13 -7.87 -10.87
C ARG A 97 -7.41 -7.65 -11.66
N ASP A 98 -8.15 -6.57 -11.34
CA ASP A 98 -9.49 -6.32 -11.86
C ASP A 98 -9.48 -5.35 -13.08
N GLY A 99 -8.31 -4.81 -13.42
CA GLY A 99 -8.16 -3.73 -14.39
C GLY A 99 -8.60 -2.36 -13.86
N ARG A 100 -8.51 -1.33 -14.71
CA ARG A 100 -9.12 -0.03 -14.37
C ARG A 100 -10.63 -0.15 -14.49
N PHE A 101 -11.35 0.13 -13.41
CA PHE A 101 -12.81 0.16 -13.42
C PHE A 101 -13.32 1.02 -14.60
N ARG A 102 -14.09 0.40 -15.49
CA ARG A 102 -14.83 1.05 -16.56
C ARG A 102 -16.31 0.91 -16.28
N LEU A 103 -17.07 1.97 -16.50
CA LEU A 103 -18.53 1.91 -16.38
C LEU A 103 -19.04 0.84 -17.35
N PRO A 104 -19.81 -0.15 -16.87
CA PRO A 104 -20.49 -1.10 -17.75
C PRO A 104 -21.33 -0.35 -18.80
N ARG A 105 -21.46 -0.90 -20.01
CA ARG A 105 -22.20 -0.23 -21.10
C ARG A 105 -23.65 0.11 -20.72
N SER A 106 -24.27 -0.71 -19.88
CA SER A 106 -25.61 -0.45 -19.32
C SER A 106 -25.62 0.82 -18.47
N VAL A 107 -24.63 0.98 -17.58
CA VAL A 107 -24.47 2.17 -16.73
C VAL A 107 -24.13 3.40 -17.57
N ALA A 108 -23.29 3.26 -18.60
CA ALA A 108 -22.92 4.38 -19.47
C ALA A 108 -24.12 5.02 -20.20
N ARG A 109 -25.19 4.25 -20.42
CA ARG A 109 -26.45 4.70 -21.05
C ARG A 109 -27.43 5.35 -20.07
N LEU A 110 -27.18 5.28 -18.77
CA LEU A 110 -28.06 5.88 -17.77
C LEU A 110 -28.00 7.41 -17.81
N PRO A 111 -29.07 8.09 -17.36
CA PRO A 111 -29.07 9.53 -17.10
C PRO A 111 -27.87 9.99 -16.26
N PRO A 112 -27.47 11.28 -16.37
CA PRO A 112 -26.28 11.81 -15.70
C PRO A 112 -26.22 11.54 -14.19
N LEU A 113 -27.35 11.65 -13.48
CA LEU A 113 -27.42 11.45 -12.04
C LEU A 113 -27.07 10.01 -11.64
N GLU A 114 -27.67 9.03 -12.31
CA GLU A 114 -27.48 7.61 -12.00
C GLU A 114 -26.06 7.13 -12.33
N ARG A 115 -25.45 7.68 -13.39
CA ARG A 115 -24.02 7.46 -13.69
C ARG A 115 -23.12 7.98 -12.59
N GLU A 116 -23.43 9.15 -12.05
CA GLU A 116 -22.64 9.73 -10.97
C GLU A 116 -22.82 8.94 -9.67
N VAL A 117 -24.03 8.53 -9.33
CA VAL A 117 -24.28 7.63 -8.17
C VAL A 117 -23.47 6.34 -8.30
N PHE A 118 -23.48 5.69 -9.47
CA PHE A 118 -22.71 4.47 -9.69
C PHE A 118 -21.20 4.71 -9.58
N ARG A 119 -20.71 5.85 -10.11
CA ARG A 119 -19.30 6.25 -9.98
C ARG A 119 -18.92 6.48 -8.53
N GLN A 120 -19.75 7.16 -7.74
CA GLN A 120 -19.51 7.43 -6.33
C GLN A 120 -19.52 6.15 -5.49
N LEU A 121 -20.49 5.25 -5.70
CA LEU A 121 -20.52 3.95 -5.02
C LEU A 121 -19.25 3.14 -5.29
N GLN A 122 -18.76 3.16 -6.53
CA GLN A 122 -17.56 2.41 -6.88
C GLN A 122 -16.26 3.08 -6.44
N LEU A 123 -16.20 4.42 -6.43
CA LEU A 123 -15.11 5.15 -5.77
C LEU A 123 -15.07 4.85 -4.28
N CYS A 124 -16.22 4.81 -3.60
CA CYS A 124 -16.32 4.43 -2.19
C CYS A 124 -15.89 2.98 -1.94
N ARG A 125 -16.15 2.06 -2.88
CA ARG A 125 -15.72 0.66 -2.78
C ARG A 125 -14.23 0.47 -3.05
N LEU A 126 -13.66 1.29 -3.94
CA LEU A 126 -12.22 1.31 -4.21
C LEU A 126 -11.45 2.05 -3.11
N LEU A 127 -12.03 3.08 -2.48
CA LEU A 127 -11.42 3.88 -1.42
C LEU A 127 -11.77 3.41 0.00
N ARG A 128 -12.39 2.25 0.18
CA ARG A 128 -12.40 1.55 1.49
C ARG A 128 -11.30 0.51 1.44
#